data_AF-A0A6P5ED37-F1
#
_entry.id   AF-A0A6P5ED37-F1
#
_cell.length_a   1.000
_cell.length_b   1.000
_cell.length_c   1.000
_cell.angle_alpha   90.00
_cell.angle_beta   90.00
_cell.angle_gamma   90.00
#
_symmetry.space_group_name_H-M   'P 1'
#
loop_
_entity.id
_entity.type
_entity.pdbx_description
1 polymer ?
#
loop_
_entity_poly.entity_id
_entity_poly.type
_entity_poly.pdbx_seq_one_letter_code
_entity_poly.pdbx_strand_id
1 'polypeptide(L)'
;MAKLAEQAERYEEMVEFMEKVATASAEGEELTVEERNLLSVAYKNVIGARRASWRIVSSIEQKEEGRGNQDHVAAIHAYRARIEAELTNICGGILRLLEARLVPSAATADSKVFYLKMKGDYHRYLAEFKAGAERKEA
;
A
#
# COMPACT_ATOMS: atom_id res chain seq x y z
N MET A 1 -5.26 -6.17 19.58
CA MET A 1 -5.46 -6.90 18.31
C MET A 1 -4.36 -6.61 17.29
N ALA A 2 -4.11 -5.36 16.89
CA ALA A 2 -3.03 -5.03 15.93
C ALA A 2 -1.66 -5.63 16.30
N LYS A 3 -1.20 -5.46 17.55
CA LYS A 3 0.07 -6.06 18.05
C LYS A 3 0.08 -7.60 18.01
N LEU A 4 -1.08 -8.24 18.22
CA LEU A 4 -1.19 -9.70 18.14
C LEU A 4 -1.14 -10.16 16.67
N ALA A 5 -1.79 -9.41 15.77
CA ALA A 5 -1.73 -9.66 14.33
C ALA A 5 -0.30 -9.48 13.79
N GLU A 6 0.44 -8.49 14.28
CA GLU A 6 1.87 -8.32 13.99
C GLU A 6 2.69 -9.55 14.39
N GLN A 7 2.53 -10.02 15.63
CA GLN A 7 3.24 -11.21 16.13
C GLN A 7 2.87 -12.50 15.37
N ALA A 8 1.66 -12.57 14.84
CA ALA A 8 1.17 -13.68 14.04
C ALA A 8 1.44 -13.50 12.53
N GLU A 9 2.13 -12.43 12.12
CA GLU A 9 2.39 -12.06 10.72
C GLU A 9 1.12 -11.91 9.85
N ARG A 10 -0.03 -11.66 10.48
CA ARG A 10 -1.32 -11.43 9.82
C ARG A 10 -1.49 -9.93 9.50
N TYR A 11 -0.63 -9.42 8.62
CA TYR A 11 -0.53 -7.98 8.35
C TYR A 11 -1.79 -7.37 7.69
N GLU A 12 -2.60 -8.16 6.99
CA GLU A 12 -3.88 -7.69 6.43
C GLU A 12 -4.87 -7.32 7.53
N GLU A 13 -5.03 -8.19 8.53
CA GLU A 13 -5.83 -7.85 9.73
C GLU A 13 -5.20 -6.73 10.53
N MET A 14 -3.87 -6.67 10.59
CA MET A 14 -3.19 -5.56 11.25
C MET A 14 -3.57 -4.22 10.60
N VAL A 15 -3.67 -4.16 9.26
CA VAL A 15 -4.17 -2.98 8.54
C VAL A 15 -5.61 -2.68 8.96
N GLU A 16 -6.51 -3.66 8.93
CA GLU A 16 -7.91 -3.44 9.33
C GLU A 16 -8.05 -2.91 10.77
N PHE A 17 -7.26 -3.44 11.71
CA PHE A 17 -7.27 -2.97 13.09
C PHE A 17 -6.71 -1.55 13.21
N MET A 18 -5.63 -1.22 12.49
CA MET A 18 -5.04 0.10 12.55
C MET A 18 -5.86 1.15 11.82
N GLU A 19 -6.59 0.79 10.77
CA GLU A 19 -7.58 1.66 10.14
C GLU A 19 -8.73 1.99 11.10
N LYS A 20 -9.19 1.02 11.89
CA LYS A 20 -10.20 1.25 12.94
C LYS A 20 -9.70 2.20 14.02
N VAL A 21 -8.46 2.02 14.48
CA VAL A 21 -7.82 2.96 15.44
C VAL A 21 -7.76 4.35 14.82
N ALA A 22 -7.26 4.44 13.59
CA ALA A 22 -7.13 5.67 12.85
C ALA A 22 -8.47 6.27 12.39
N THR A 23 -9.61 5.58 12.54
CA THR A 23 -10.95 6.14 12.26
C THR A 23 -11.77 6.38 13.52
N ALA A 24 -11.40 5.79 14.66
CA ALA A 24 -12.12 5.94 15.93
C ALA A 24 -11.67 7.13 16.79
N SER A 25 -10.43 7.61 16.69
CA SER A 25 -9.98 8.88 17.32
C SER A 25 -10.88 10.06 16.93
N ALA A 26 -10.96 11.07 17.79
CA ALA A 26 -11.74 12.27 17.48
C ALA A 26 -11.17 13.02 16.26
N GLU A 27 -12.00 13.82 15.58
CA GLU A 27 -11.51 14.70 14.52
C GLU A 27 -10.44 15.65 15.08
N GLY A 28 -9.27 15.68 14.44
CA GLY A 28 -8.13 16.48 14.89
C GLY A 28 -7.29 15.83 16.00
N GLU A 29 -7.66 14.66 16.51
CA GLU A 29 -6.84 13.91 17.46
C GLU A 29 -5.72 13.15 16.74
N GLU A 30 -4.49 13.33 17.21
CA GLU A 30 -3.30 12.73 16.61
C GLU A 30 -3.07 11.31 17.13
N LEU A 31 -2.70 10.39 16.24
CA LEU A 31 -2.22 9.07 16.65
C LEU A 31 -0.96 9.20 17.51
N THR A 32 -0.87 8.38 18.54
CA THR A 32 0.36 8.25 19.33
C THR A 32 1.51 7.74 18.44
N VAL A 33 2.74 7.96 18.88
CA VAL A 33 3.94 7.47 18.17
C VAL A 33 3.88 5.96 17.94
N GLU A 34 3.38 5.20 18.92
CA GLU A 34 3.24 3.75 18.81
C GLU A 34 2.19 3.37 17.76
N GLU A 35 1.00 3.97 17.80
CA GLU A 35 -0.07 3.69 16.83
C GLU A 35 0.35 4.05 15.41
N ARG A 36 0.98 5.22 15.24
CA ARG A 36 1.52 5.66 13.96
C ARG A 36 2.54 4.65 13.40
N ASN A 37 3.42 4.13 14.26
CA ASN A 37 4.41 3.14 13.86
C ASN A 37 3.74 1.80 13.48
N LEU A 38 2.77 1.33 14.26
CA LEU A 38 2.02 0.11 13.96
C LEU A 38 1.28 0.21 12.62
N LEU A 39 0.61 1.35 12.36
CA LEU A 39 -0.04 1.61 11.07
C LEU A 39 0.96 1.52 9.92
N SER A 40 2.14 2.14 10.06
CA SER A 40 3.18 2.10 9.04
C SER A 40 3.73 0.69 8.83
N VAL A 41 3.94 -0.10 9.89
CA VAL A 41 4.45 -1.48 9.79
C VAL A 41 3.43 -2.37 9.09
N ALA A 42 2.15 -2.27 9.45
CA ALA A 42 1.08 -3.05 8.85
C ALA A 42 1.04 -2.86 7.33
N TYR A 43 0.91 -1.60 6.91
CA TYR A 43 0.80 -1.24 5.51
C TYR A 43 2.09 -1.53 4.71
N LYS A 44 3.29 -1.32 5.30
CA LYS A 44 4.57 -1.63 4.65
C LYS A 44 4.72 -3.13 4.36
N ASN A 45 4.31 -4.00 5.27
CA ASN A 45 4.40 -5.45 5.05
C ASN A 45 3.40 -5.91 3.98
N VAL A 46 2.16 -5.44 4.06
CA VAL A 46 1.10 -5.71 3.07
C VAL A 46 1.54 -5.28 1.66
N ILE A 47 1.96 -4.02 1.48
CA ILE A 47 2.39 -3.54 0.15
C ILE A 47 3.69 -4.21 -0.30
N GLY A 48 4.59 -4.53 0.64
CA GLY A 48 5.86 -5.20 0.35
C GLY A 48 5.66 -6.57 -0.29
N ALA A 49 4.79 -7.39 0.31
CA ALA A 49 4.45 -8.72 -0.22
C ALA A 49 3.83 -8.62 -1.63
N ARG A 50 2.84 -7.74 -1.82
CA ARG A 50 2.18 -7.57 -3.13
C ARG A 50 3.15 -7.05 -4.21
N ARG A 51 4.05 -6.12 -3.88
CA ARG A 51 5.07 -5.62 -4.81
C ARG A 51 6.08 -6.70 -5.19
N ALA A 52 6.46 -7.58 -4.25
CA ALA A 52 7.33 -8.71 -4.57
C ALA A 52 6.65 -9.67 -5.55
N SER A 53 5.40 -10.05 -5.29
CA SER A 53 4.60 -10.89 -6.19
C SER A 53 4.45 -10.26 -7.57
N TRP A 54 4.14 -8.97 -7.65
CA TRP A 54 4.02 -8.25 -8.91
C TRP A 54 5.32 -8.32 -9.73
N ARG A 55 6.48 -8.03 -9.13
CA ARG A 55 7.77 -8.11 -9.86
C ARG A 55 8.07 -9.50 -10.40
N ILE A 56 7.79 -10.54 -9.62
CA ILE A 56 8.00 -11.93 -10.04
C ILE A 56 7.11 -12.24 -11.25
N VAL A 57 5.82 -11.93 -11.17
CA VAL A 57 4.86 -12.20 -12.25
C VAL A 57 5.21 -11.39 -13.51
N SER A 58 5.53 -10.10 -13.39
CA SER A 58 5.96 -9.27 -14.52
C SER A 58 7.25 -9.81 -15.18
N SER A 59 8.18 -10.38 -14.40
CA SER A 59 9.38 -11.01 -14.96
C SER A 59 9.08 -12.31 -15.69
N ILE A 60 8.11 -13.10 -15.21
CA ILE A 60 7.67 -14.33 -15.88
C ILE A 60 6.96 -13.99 -17.20
N GLU A 61 6.08 -12.98 -17.19
CA GLU A 61 5.38 -12.48 -18.38
C GLU A 61 6.36 -12.10 -19.49
N GLN A 62 7.36 -11.26 -19.19
CA GLN A 62 8.39 -10.85 -20.16
C GLN A 62 9.18 -12.03 -20.73
N LYS A 63 9.43 -13.08 -19.94
CA LYS A 63 10.12 -14.29 -20.40
C LYS A 63 9.26 -15.11 -21.35
N GLU A 64 7.97 -15.25 -21.07
CA GLU A 64 7.04 -15.98 -21.93
C GLU A 64 6.72 -15.21 -23.22
N GLU A 65 6.67 -13.86 -23.17
CA GLU A 65 6.60 -13.01 -24.36
C GLU A 65 7.80 -13.26 -25.29
N GLY A 66 9.02 -13.30 -24.75
CA GLY A 66 10.23 -13.62 -25.52
C GLY A 66 10.26 -15.03 -26.14
N ARG A 67 9.42 -15.95 -25.64
CA ARG A 67 9.26 -17.32 -26.18
C ARG A 67 8.14 -17.42 -27.22
N GLY A 68 7.33 -16.38 -27.41
CA GLY A 68 6.21 -16.37 -28.36
C GLY A 68 4.98 -17.17 -27.91
N ASN A 69 4.86 -17.51 -26.62
CA ASN A 69 3.77 -18.33 -26.11
C ASN A 69 2.55 -17.48 -25.72
N GLN A 70 1.77 -17.07 -26.73
CA GLN A 70 0.73 -16.06 -26.55
C GLN A 70 -0.39 -16.44 -25.56
N ASP A 71 -0.78 -17.72 -25.51
CA ASP A 71 -1.82 -18.18 -24.58
C ASP A 71 -1.37 -18.07 -23.12
N HIS A 72 -0.11 -18.43 -22.84
CA HIS A 72 0.47 -18.27 -21.50
C HIS A 72 0.60 -16.80 -21.13
N VAL A 73 1.06 -15.95 -22.05
CA VAL A 73 1.18 -14.51 -21.83
C VAL A 73 -0.16 -13.91 -21.43
N ALA A 74 -1.26 -14.25 -22.13
CA ALA A 74 -2.58 -13.75 -21.81
C ALA A 74 -3.03 -14.12 -20.38
N ALA A 75 -2.81 -15.37 -19.96
CA ALA A 75 -3.13 -15.82 -18.61
C ALA A 75 -2.28 -15.14 -17.53
N ILE A 76 -0.97 -14.98 -17.78
CA ILE A 76 -0.04 -14.30 -16.87
C ILE A 76 -0.40 -12.82 -16.75
N HIS A 77 -0.70 -12.15 -17.87
CA HIS A 77 -1.13 -10.76 -17.90
C HIS A 77 -2.39 -10.54 -17.05
N ALA A 78 -3.41 -11.41 -17.21
CA ALA A 78 -4.64 -11.34 -16.41
C ALA A 78 -4.36 -11.49 -14.90
N TYR A 79 -3.42 -12.37 -14.52
CA TYR A 79 -3.02 -12.51 -13.13
C TYR A 79 -2.24 -11.31 -12.61
N ARG A 80 -1.31 -10.75 -13.40
CA ARG A 80 -0.60 -9.50 -13.08
C ARG A 80 -1.58 -8.35 -12.83
N ALA A 81 -2.58 -8.19 -13.70
CA ALA A 81 -3.60 -7.16 -13.56
C ALA A 81 -4.42 -7.28 -12.25
N ARG A 82 -4.67 -8.50 -11.76
CA ARG A 82 -5.29 -8.70 -10.43
C ARG A 82 -4.40 -8.19 -9.31
N ILE A 83 -3.10 -8.49 -9.36
CA ILE A 83 -2.13 -7.98 -8.37
C ILE A 83 -2.05 -6.45 -8.43
N GLU A 84 -2.08 -5.85 -9.62
CA GLU A 84 -2.10 -4.39 -9.79
C GLU A 84 -3.36 -3.75 -9.20
N ALA A 85 -4.52 -4.40 -9.30
CA ALA A 85 -5.75 -3.96 -8.65
C ALA A 85 -5.61 -4.02 -7.12
N GLU A 86 -5.04 -5.09 -6.56
CA GLU A 86 -4.75 -5.21 -5.13
C GLU A 86 -3.78 -4.10 -4.66
N LEU A 87 -2.69 -3.87 -5.39
CA LEU A 87 -1.74 -2.78 -5.12
C LEU A 87 -2.43 -1.41 -5.14
N THR A 88 -3.28 -1.17 -6.13
CA THR A 88 -4.05 0.07 -6.26
C THR A 88 -4.98 0.25 -5.05
N ASN A 89 -5.68 -0.80 -4.63
CA ASN A 89 -6.57 -0.75 -3.47
C ASN A 89 -5.82 -0.48 -2.17
N ILE A 90 -4.67 -1.13 -1.96
CA ILE A 90 -3.83 -0.91 -0.77
C ILE A 90 -3.33 0.53 -0.74
N CYS A 91 -2.78 1.04 -1.84
CA CYS A 91 -2.30 2.42 -1.92
C CYS A 91 -3.45 3.42 -1.73
N GLY A 92 -4.60 3.18 -2.37
CA GLY A 92 -5.79 4.02 -2.24
C GLY A 92 -6.39 4.03 -0.84
N GLY A 93 -6.28 2.94 -0.08
CA GLY A 93 -6.69 2.88 1.33
C GLY A 93 -5.91 3.87 2.18
N ILE A 94 -4.58 3.75 2.19
CA ILE A 94 -3.72 4.60 3.00
C ILE A 94 -3.69 6.06 2.53
N LEU A 95 -3.70 6.31 1.20
CA LEU A 95 -3.72 7.68 0.69
C LEU A 95 -4.99 8.42 1.12
N ARG A 96 -6.15 7.77 1.07
CA ARG A 96 -7.41 8.35 1.59
C ARG A 96 -7.33 8.61 3.08
N LEU A 97 -6.78 7.68 3.87
CA LEU A 97 -6.63 7.85 5.31
C LEU A 97 -5.68 9.01 5.66
N LEU A 98 -4.58 9.15 4.91
CA LEU A 98 -3.62 10.23 5.05
C LEU A 98 -4.25 11.58 4.75
N GLU A 99 -4.95 11.71 3.62
CA GLU A 99 -5.56 12.97 3.17
C GLU A 99 -6.74 13.40 4.03
N ALA A 100 -7.64 12.46 4.34
CA ALA A 100 -8.86 12.78 5.06
C ALA A 100 -8.61 13.06 6.54
N ARG A 101 -7.53 12.50 7.12
CA ARG A 101 -7.38 12.48 8.57
C ARG A 101 -5.98 12.70 9.11
N LEU A 102 -5.01 11.87 8.72
CA LEU A 102 -3.72 11.84 9.42
C LEU A 102 -2.85 13.07 9.15
N VAL A 103 -2.86 13.58 7.91
CA VAL A 103 -2.16 14.82 7.56
C VAL A 103 -2.83 16.03 8.21
N PRO A 104 -4.18 16.19 8.15
CA PRO A 104 -4.88 17.25 8.88
C PRO A 104 -4.67 17.23 10.41
N SER A 105 -4.60 16.06 11.04
CA SER A 105 -4.47 15.93 12.50
C SER A 105 -3.04 16.11 13.02
N ALA A 106 -2.03 16.17 12.14
CA ALA A 106 -0.64 16.22 12.55
C ALA A 106 -0.28 17.60 13.15
N ALA A 107 -0.01 17.65 14.47
CA ALA A 107 0.31 18.90 15.16
C ALA A 107 1.81 19.23 15.09
N THR A 108 2.67 18.21 15.14
CA THR A 108 4.13 18.36 15.23
C THR A 108 4.81 18.31 13.86
N ALA A 109 6.02 18.87 13.75
CA ALA A 109 6.82 18.75 12.53
C ALA A 109 7.14 17.28 12.22
N ASP A 110 7.45 16.49 13.24
CA ASP A 110 7.81 15.08 13.09
C ASP A 110 6.67 14.25 12.50
N SER A 111 5.43 14.43 12.99
CA SER A 111 4.30 13.69 12.45
C SER A 111 3.87 14.17 11.07
N LYS A 112 3.96 15.48 10.79
CA LYS A 112 3.74 16.01 9.43
C LYS A 112 4.72 15.39 8.43
N VAL A 113 6.02 15.39 8.76
CA VAL A 113 7.05 14.78 7.92
C VAL A 113 6.80 13.28 7.76
N PHE A 114 6.44 12.59 8.84
CA PHE A 114 6.14 11.16 8.79
C PHE A 114 5.01 10.84 7.79
N TYR A 115 3.87 11.53 7.90
CA TYR A 115 2.72 11.28 7.03
C TYR A 115 2.94 11.73 5.60
N LEU A 116 3.62 12.86 5.38
CA LEU A 116 3.94 13.32 4.02
C LEU A 116 4.95 12.40 3.33
N LYS A 117 5.95 11.89 4.08
CA LYS A 117 6.86 10.86 3.58
C LYS A 117 6.07 9.60 3.20
N MET A 118 5.18 9.14 4.07
CA MET A 118 4.35 7.97 3.81
C MET A 118 3.48 8.19 2.56
N LYS A 119 2.84 9.35 2.42
CA LYS A 119 2.08 9.73 1.23
C LYS A 119 2.94 9.60 -0.04
N GLY A 120 4.13 10.21 -0.04
CA GLY A 120 5.08 10.11 -1.15
C GLY A 120 5.51 8.68 -1.46
N ASP A 121 5.70 7.83 -0.44
CA ASP A 121 6.05 6.43 -0.63
C ASP A 121 4.93 5.63 -1.35
N TYR A 122 3.66 5.87 -1.03
CA TYR A 122 2.53 5.20 -1.67
C TYR A 122 2.21 5.71 -3.07
N HIS A 123 2.37 7.01 -3.31
CA HIS A 123 2.37 7.58 -4.66
C HIS A 123 3.48 6.97 -5.53
N ARG A 124 4.70 6.88 -4.99
CA ARG A 124 5.82 6.20 -5.66
C ARG A 124 5.50 4.74 -5.97
N TYR A 125 4.83 4.00 -5.07
CA TYR A 125 4.42 2.62 -5.34
C TYR A 125 3.38 2.53 -6.46
N LEU A 126 2.40 3.43 -6.54
CA LEU A 126 1.46 3.50 -7.66
C LEU A 126 2.20 3.72 -8.98
N ALA A 127 3.16 4.65 -9.01
CA ALA A 127 3.93 4.98 -10.20
C ALA A 127 4.85 3.83 -10.70
N GLU A 128 5.11 2.80 -9.89
CA GLU A 128 5.93 1.64 -10.29
C GLU A 128 5.24 0.74 -11.33
N PHE A 129 3.91 0.60 -11.26
CA PHE A 129 3.15 -0.32 -12.10
C PHE A 129 2.08 0.36 -12.98
N LYS A 130 1.71 1.60 -12.66
CA LYS A 130 0.81 2.39 -13.51
C LYS A 130 1.49 2.84 -14.80
N ALA A 131 0.71 3.04 -15.86
CA ALA A 131 1.17 3.48 -17.17
C ALA A 131 0.42 4.74 -17.63
N GLY A 132 0.98 5.45 -18.61
CA GLY A 132 0.31 6.58 -19.27
C GLY A 132 -0.06 7.72 -18.31
N ALA A 133 -1.33 8.15 -18.36
CA ALA A 133 -1.86 9.25 -17.54
C ALA A 133 -1.88 8.91 -16.04
N GLU A 134 -2.25 7.67 -15.69
CA GLU A 134 -2.32 7.22 -14.29
C GLU A 134 -0.95 7.29 -13.61
N ARG A 135 0.15 7.09 -14.37
CA ARG A 135 1.51 7.24 -13.84
C ARG A 135 1.92 8.70 -13.62
N LYS A 136 1.36 9.65 -14.37
CA LYS A 136 1.64 11.08 -14.18
C LYS A 136 0.88 11.67 -13.00
N GLU A 137 -0.29 11.10 -12.70
CA GLU A 137 -1.13 11.50 -11.57
C GLU A 137 -0.67 10.87 -10.24
N ALA A 138 -0.01 9.70 -10.32
CA ALA A 138 0.63 9.02 -9.18
C ALA A 138 1.91 9.74 -8.74
#